data_AF-C4V6B6-F1
#
_entry.id   AF-C4V6B6-F1
#
_cell.length_a   1.000
_cell.length_b   1.000
_cell.length_c   1.000
_cell.angle_alpha   90.00
_cell.angle_beta   90.00
_cell.angle_gamma   90.00
#
_symmetry.space_group_name_H-M   'P 1'
#
loop_
_entity.id
_entity.type
_entity.pdbx_description
1 polymer ?
#
loop_
_entity_poly.entity_id
_entity_poly.type
_entity_poly.pdbx_seq_one_letter_code
_entity_poly.pdbx_strand_id
1 'polypeptide(L)'
;MELWKTRRREIMAGAVCLLLLIAVFLFLHRGEQRREASDIAVMRIAEVLAAHPSYARLMELRAEEQSLALEVQNIPDVFAITPPEADDAPFQDSVWQKNAQTVIGARVALDRERKRLTEAYRKESESDYERRKKVIDDEYQNAILNINLKLDNQRSMHGPRVSEEELAQERTRLEEQRETLRQERQERQDALYRTWQEEIRARVAARIEPQQAIWTAQTKAAIEAQKAEAERQKTEAEERNAAAMERAESARNAQSAAAQRAMRLAQVRRDADALEAAIWRDIRSRAAKIALMHHFSLILTSPQADDAAHIVPAQPFVLHRYMPPITAAAATDVTADMVREMQRIE
;
A
#
# COMPACT_ATOMS: atom_id res chain seq x y z
N MET A 1 74.85 -113.98 36.32
CA MET A 1 74.65 -112.51 36.31
C MET A 1 74.62 -111.98 34.86
N GLU A 2 73.59 -112.27 34.07
CA GLU A 2 73.45 -111.67 32.71
C GLU A 2 72.04 -111.17 32.36
N LEU A 3 71.00 -111.54 33.11
CA LEU A 3 69.62 -111.15 32.80
C LEU A 3 69.21 -109.74 33.31
N TRP A 4 70.11 -109.00 33.97
CA TRP A 4 69.80 -107.68 34.57
C TRP A 4 70.29 -106.48 33.73
N LYS A 5 71.16 -106.70 32.72
CA LYS A 5 71.69 -105.62 31.86
C LYS A 5 70.83 -105.32 30.63
N THR A 6 70.03 -106.28 30.15
CA THR A 6 69.22 -106.12 28.93
C THR A 6 67.96 -105.28 29.16
N ARG A 7 67.23 -105.50 30.26
CA ARG A 7 65.99 -104.75 30.57
C ARG A 7 66.19 -103.24 30.78
N ARG A 8 67.36 -102.78 31.23
CA ARG A 8 67.63 -101.34 31.44
C ARG A 8 67.81 -100.57 30.12
N ARG A 9 68.32 -101.22 29.07
CA ARG A 9 68.51 -100.57 27.76
C ARG A 9 67.18 -100.38 27.02
N GLU A 10 66.26 -101.32 27.14
CA GLU A 10 64.94 -101.25 26.52
C GLU A 10 64.05 -100.18 27.18
N ILE A 11 64.11 -100.03 28.51
CA ILE A 11 63.35 -98.99 29.23
C ILE A 11 63.90 -97.59 28.89
N MET A 12 65.21 -97.44 28.77
CA MET A 12 65.84 -96.16 28.37
C MET A 12 65.55 -95.80 26.91
N ALA A 13 65.56 -96.79 26.00
CA ALA A 13 65.20 -96.58 24.61
C ALA A 13 63.71 -96.21 24.45
N GLY A 14 62.82 -96.85 25.22
CA GLY A 14 61.39 -96.51 25.25
C GLY A 14 61.12 -95.09 25.76
N ALA A 15 61.82 -94.67 26.82
CA ALA A 15 61.67 -93.31 27.37
C ALA A 15 62.15 -92.22 26.40
N VAL A 16 63.25 -92.46 25.67
CA VAL A 16 63.76 -91.52 24.66
C VAL A 16 62.82 -91.42 23.46
N CYS A 17 62.26 -92.53 22.99
CA CYS A 17 61.24 -92.51 21.93
C CYS A 17 59.97 -91.79 22.35
N LEU A 18 59.52 -91.95 23.59
CA LEU A 18 58.33 -91.26 24.10
C LEU A 18 58.57 -89.75 24.21
N LEU A 19 59.75 -89.33 24.68
CA LEU A 19 60.12 -87.91 24.74
C LEU A 19 60.26 -87.30 23.34
N LEU A 20 60.80 -88.03 22.37
CA LEU A 20 60.85 -87.58 20.97
C LEU A 20 59.45 -87.44 20.37
N LEU A 21 58.53 -88.36 20.66
CA LEU A 21 57.14 -88.25 20.21
C LEU A 21 56.42 -87.06 20.83
N ILE A 22 56.64 -86.77 22.12
CA ILE A 22 56.09 -85.58 22.79
C ILE A 22 56.69 -84.30 22.20
N ALA A 23 58.00 -84.28 21.92
CA ALA A 23 58.66 -83.13 21.30
C ALA A 23 58.14 -82.88 19.88
N VAL A 24 57.92 -83.93 19.08
CA VAL A 24 57.32 -83.84 17.74
C VAL A 24 55.86 -83.39 17.82
N PHE A 25 55.08 -83.90 18.78
CA PHE A 25 53.70 -83.49 19.01
C PHE A 25 53.60 -82.00 19.39
N LEU A 26 54.46 -81.52 20.29
CA LEU A 26 54.55 -80.12 20.67
C LEU A 26 55.04 -79.22 19.52
N PHE A 27 55.93 -79.72 18.66
CA PHE A 27 56.40 -78.96 17.50
C PHE A 27 55.35 -78.86 16.40
N LEU A 28 54.60 -79.93 16.16
CA LEU A 28 53.46 -79.96 15.22
C LEU A 28 52.29 -79.10 15.71
N HIS A 29 52.00 -79.06 17.02
CA HIS A 29 50.97 -78.18 17.59
C HIS A 29 51.39 -76.71 17.75
N ARG A 30 52.66 -76.37 17.49
CA ARG A 30 53.14 -74.98 17.55
C ARG A 30 52.93 -74.22 16.23
N GLY A 31 52.58 -74.91 15.16
CA GLY A 31 52.22 -74.32 13.88
C GLY A 31 50.71 -74.24 13.72
N GLU A 32 50.11 -73.16 14.24
CA GLU A 32 48.86 -72.50 13.76
C GLU A 32 48.24 -71.64 14.87
N GLN A 33 49.00 -70.66 15.38
CA GLN A 33 48.38 -69.41 15.82
C GLN A 33 48.27 -68.50 14.60
N ARG A 34 47.32 -68.83 13.72
CA ARG A 34 46.85 -67.90 12.69
C ARG A 34 46.23 -66.74 13.46
N ARG A 35 46.85 -65.56 13.44
CA ARG A 35 46.21 -64.32 13.91
C ARG A 35 44.80 -64.32 13.34
N GLU A 36 43.78 -64.24 14.19
CA GLU A 36 42.40 -64.04 13.73
C GLU A 36 42.43 -62.91 12.72
N ALA A 37 42.10 -63.21 11.46
CA ALA A 37 41.93 -62.18 10.46
C ALA A 37 40.83 -61.28 11.00
N SER A 38 41.10 -59.99 11.14
CA SER A 38 40.08 -59.06 11.60
C SER A 38 38.93 -59.07 10.61
N ASP A 39 37.80 -59.66 10.96
CA ASP A 39 36.59 -59.68 10.14
C ASP A 39 35.94 -58.29 9.98
N ILE A 40 36.50 -57.27 10.65
CA ILE A 40 36.01 -55.89 10.71
C ILE A 40 37.10 -54.95 10.18
N ALA A 41 36.70 -54.07 9.27
CA ALA A 41 37.54 -52.98 8.77
C ALA A 41 37.02 -51.62 9.21
N VAL A 42 37.91 -50.63 9.28
CA VAL A 42 37.59 -49.24 9.61
C VAL A 42 38.09 -48.33 8.48
N MET A 43 37.30 -47.31 8.14
CA MET A 43 37.69 -46.27 7.18
C MET A 43 37.46 -44.87 7.73
N ARG A 44 38.30 -43.91 7.34
CA ARG A 44 38.08 -42.48 7.64
C ARG A 44 37.27 -41.82 6.53
N ILE A 45 36.02 -41.53 6.82
CA ILE A 45 35.07 -41.11 5.78
C ILE A 45 35.41 -39.76 5.13
N ALA A 46 35.92 -38.77 5.88
CA ALA A 46 36.33 -37.49 5.28
C ALA A 46 37.48 -37.63 4.28
N GLU A 47 38.45 -38.51 4.55
CA GLU A 47 39.57 -38.75 3.62
C GLU A 47 39.07 -39.42 2.33
N VAL A 48 38.10 -40.33 2.45
CA VAL A 48 37.46 -41.01 1.31
C VAL A 48 36.56 -40.05 0.52
N LEU A 49 35.79 -39.19 1.19
CA LEU A 49 34.96 -38.16 0.55
C LEU A 49 35.82 -37.15 -0.21
N ALA A 50 36.90 -36.65 0.41
CA ALA A 50 37.83 -35.71 -0.23
C ALA A 50 38.52 -36.28 -1.49
N ALA A 51 38.67 -37.60 -1.56
CA ALA A 51 39.24 -38.29 -2.72
C ALA A 51 38.25 -38.48 -3.89
N HIS A 52 36.96 -38.23 -3.69
CA HIS A 52 35.95 -38.40 -4.73
C HIS A 52 35.96 -37.21 -5.72
N PRO A 53 35.96 -37.44 -7.05
CA PRO A 53 36.12 -36.36 -8.04
C PRO A 53 35.01 -35.29 -7.98
N SER A 54 33.78 -35.66 -7.64
CA SER A 54 32.66 -34.72 -7.51
C SER A 54 32.50 -34.07 -6.13
N TYR A 55 33.36 -34.38 -5.15
CA TYR A 55 33.23 -33.84 -3.79
C TYR A 55 33.46 -32.32 -3.74
N ALA A 56 34.42 -31.80 -4.51
CA ALA A 56 34.64 -30.37 -4.63
C ALA A 56 33.37 -29.64 -5.13
N ARG A 57 32.65 -30.25 -6.09
CA ARG A 57 31.40 -29.71 -6.62
C ARG A 57 30.27 -29.72 -5.59
N LEU A 58 30.21 -30.73 -4.72
CA LEU A 58 29.25 -30.77 -3.61
C LEU A 58 29.50 -29.62 -2.63
N MET A 59 30.76 -29.33 -2.31
CA MET A 59 31.12 -28.23 -1.41
C MET A 59 30.73 -26.86 -1.99
N GLU A 60 30.92 -26.65 -3.29
CA GLU A 60 30.45 -25.44 -3.99
C GLU A 60 28.93 -25.28 -3.89
N LEU A 61 28.16 -26.35 -4.14
CA LEU A 61 26.70 -26.31 -4.06
C LEU A 61 26.20 -26.05 -2.64
N ARG A 62 26.85 -26.62 -1.62
CA ARG A 62 26.52 -26.37 -0.21
C ARG A 62 26.85 -24.94 0.22
N ALA A 63 27.93 -24.35 -0.32
CA ALA A 63 28.24 -22.93 -0.10
C ALA A 63 27.22 -22.00 -0.79
N GLU A 64 26.80 -22.31 -2.02
CA GLU A 64 25.74 -21.58 -2.74
C GLU A 64 24.39 -21.72 -2.04
N GLU A 65 24.08 -22.88 -1.47
CA GLU A 65 22.87 -23.09 -0.67
C GLU A 65 22.83 -22.16 0.56
N GLN A 66 23.95 -22.08 1.30
CA GLN A 66 24.03 -21.25 2.50
C GLN A 66 23.89 -19.76 2.19
N SER A 67 24.53 -19.28 1.12
CA SER A 67 24.40 -17.87 0.70
C SER A 67 22.98 -17.54 0.26
N LEU A 68 22.36 -18.40 -0.56
CA LEU A 68 20.97 -18.24 -1.00
C LEU A 68 19.96 -18.34 0.17
N ALA A 69 20.21 -19.20 1.15
CA ALA A 69 19.35 -19.35 2.33
C ALA A 69 19.32 -18.08 3.19
N LEU A 70 20.47 -17.41 3.34
CA LEU A 70 20.57 -16.13 4.05
C LEU A 70 19.84 -15.00 3.29
N GLU A 71 19.90 -15.00 1.96
CA GLU A 71 19.17 -14.01 1.15
C GLU A 71 17.65 -14.19 1.21
N VAL A 72 17.15 -15.43 1.26
CA VAL A 72 15.70 -15.72 1.31
C VAL A 72 15.11 -15.45 2.71
N GLN A 73 15.86 -15.55 3.80
CA GLN A 73 15.34 -15.23 5.15
C GLN A 73 15.00 -13.76 5.37
N ASN A 74 15.53 -12.85 4.54
CA ASN A 74 15.38 -11.40 4.72
C ASN A 74 14.22 -10.79 3.90
N ILE A 75 13.21 -11.58 3.51
CA ILE A 75 12.08 -11.09 2.73
C ILE A 75 11.01 -10.53 3.67
N PRO A 76 10.71 -9.21 3.66
CA PRO A 76 9.59 -8.68 4.42
C PRO A 76 8.26 -9.10 3.80
N ASP A 77 7.27 -9.41 4.63
CA ASP A 77 5.87 -9.55 4.20
C ASP A 77 5.38 -8.19 3.72
N VAL A 78 4.96 -8.10 2.45
CA VAL A 78 4.42 -6.87 1.91
C VAL A 78 2.96 -7.05 1.51
N PHE A 79 2.12 -6.18 2.07
CA PHE A 79 0.70 -6.13 1.77
C PHE A 79 0.47 -5.45 0.41
N ALA A 80 -0.32 -6.08 -0.45
CA ALA A 80 -0.83 -5.46 -1.67
C ALA A 80 -1.90 -4.42 -1.30
N ILE A 81 -1.63 -3.15 -1.59
CA ILE A 81 -2.61 -2.07 -1.48
C ILE A 81 -3.08 -1.75 -2.88
N THR A 82 -4.37 -1.90 -3.15
CA THR A 82 -5.01 -1.37 -4.36
C THR A 82 -5.57 0.01 -4.00
N PRO A 83 -5.03 1.12 -4.52
CA PRO A 83 -5.54 2.44 -4.21
C PRO A 83 -6.88 2.67 -4.93
N PRO A 84 -7.87 3.31 -4.28
CA PRO A 84 -9.05 3.80 -4.96
C PRO A 84 -8.69 4.98 -5.88
N GLU A 85 -9.35 5.06 -7.03
CA GLU A 85 -9.24 6.19 -7.95
C GLU A 85 -9.80 7.44 -7.28
N ALA A 86 -9.04 8.53 -7.30
CA ALA A 86 -9.48 9.80 -6.73
C ALA A 86 -10.45 10.46 -7.72
N ASP A 87 -11.75 10.39 -7.43
CA ASP A 87 -12.78 11.08 -8.21
C ASP A 87 -12.69 12.60 -7.96
N ASP A 88 -12.87 13.38 -9.03
CA ASP A 88 -12.79 14.84 -9.03
C ASP A 88 -14.06 15.49 -8.45
N ALA A 89 -15.20 14.80 -8.55
CA ALA A 89 -16.51 15.34 -8.18
C ALA A 89 -16.61 15.83 -6.71
N PRO A 90 -16.10 15.11 -5.69
CA PRO A 90 -16.21 15.52 -4.30
C PRO A 90 -15.47 16.84 -3.98
N PHE A 91 -14.32 17.07 -4.63
CA PHE A 91 -13.52 18.27 -4.41
C PHE A 91 -14.20 19.50 -4.99
N GLN A 92 -14.77 19.40 -6.19
CA GLN A 92 -15.48 20.51 -6.83
C GLN A 92 -16.80 20.86 -6.13
N ASP A 93 -17.56 19.85 -5.70
CA ASP A 93 -18.83 20.04 -5.00
C ASP A 93 -18.65 20.79 -3.67
N SER A 94 -17.56 20.50 -2.94
CA SER A 94 -17.26 21.15 -1.67
C SER A 94 -16.97 22.65 -1.83
N VAL A 95 -16.25 23.03 -2.89
CA VAL A 95 -15.94 24.41 -3.25
C VAL A 95 -17.22 25.14 -3.64
N TRP A 96 -18.10 24.50 -4.41
CA TRP A 96 -19.36 25.10 -4.83
C TRP A 96 -20.32 25.32 -3.65
N GLN A 97 -20.50 24.33 -2.78
CA GLN A 97 -21.39 24.45 -1.61
C GLN A 97 -20.93 25.56 -0.63
N LYS A 98 -19.64 25.59 -0.27
CA LYS A 98 -19.10 26.61 0.65
C LYS A 98 -19.18 28.03 0.07
N ASN A 99 -18.92 28.18 -1.22
CA ASN A 99 -19.01 29.47 -1.89
C ASN A 99 -20.47 29.90 -2.08
N ALA A 100 -21.39 29.00 -2.44
CA ALA A 100 -22.80 29.32 -2.63
C ALA A 100 -23.42 29.90 -1.37
N GLN A 101 -23.17 29.33 -0.19
CA GLN A 101 -23.72 29.83 1.06
C GLN A 101 -23.21 31.26 1.38
N THR A 102 -21.92 31.51 1.16
CA THR A 102 -21.30 32.83 1.38
C THR A 102 -21.83 33.88 0.41
N VAL A 103 -21.94 33.52 -0.87
CA VAL A 103 -22.45 34.39 -1.95
C VAL A 103 -23.92 34.74 -1.72
N ILE A 104 -24.74 33.75 -1.40
CA ILE A 104 -26.19 33.94 -1.15
C ILE A 104 -26.39 34.79 0.11
N GLY A 105 -25.70 34.47 1.21
CA GLY A 105 -25.83 35.19 2.46
C GLY A 105 -25.49 36.68 2.32
N ALA A 106 -24.40 36.99 1.63
CA ALA A 106 -23.99 38.37 1.41
C ALA A 106 -24.90 39.12 0.43
N ARG A 107 -25.41 38.46 -0.63
CA ARG A 107 -26.41 39.07 -1.52
C ARG A 107 -27.69 39.44 -0.78
N VAL A 108 -28.16 38.55 0.10
CA VAL A 108 -29.33 38.82 0.95
C VAL A 108 -29.05 39.97 1.92
N ALA A 109 -27.84 40.07 2.46
CA ALA A 109 -27.45 41.20 3.32
C ALA A 109 -27.47 42.53 2.57
N LEU A 110 -26.90 42.59 1.36
CA LEU A 110 -26.95 43.77 0.49
C LEU A 110 -28.39 44.15 0.11
N ASP A 111 -29.24 43.18 -0.21
CA ASP A 111 -30.65 43.44 -0.50
C ASP A 111 -31.42 44.00 0.72
N ARG A 112 -31.09 43.53 1.93
CA ARG A 112 -31.66 44.09 3.18
C ARG A 112 -31.19 45.52 3.43
N GLU A 113 -29.91 45.80 3.22
CA GLU A 113 -29.36 47.15 3.36
C GLU A 113 -29.97 48.11 2.35
N ARG A 114 -30.11 47.69 1.09
CA ARG A 114 -30.79 48.46 0.03
C ARG A 114 -32.22 48.83 0.44
N LYS A 115 -33.00 47.86 0.95
CA LYS A 115 -34.38 48.09 1.42
C LYS A 115 -34.41 49.09 2.59
N ARG A 116 -33.55 48.90 3.59
CA ARG A 116 -33.44 49.81 4.75
C ARG A 116 -33.10 51.24 4.32
N LEU A 117 -32.14 51.41 3.41
CA LEU A 117 -31.77 52.73 2.89
C LEU A 117 -32.89 53.36 2.08
N THR A 118 -33.59 52.58 1.26
CA THR A 118 -34.75 53.05 0.48
C THR A 118 -35.85 53.58 1.40
N GLU A 119 -36.17 52.84 2.46
CA GLU A 119 -37.18 53.26 3.45
C GLU A 119 -36.74 54.49 4.24
N ALA A 120 -35.46 54.57 4.63
CA ALA A 120 -34.92 55.73 5.33
C ALA A 120 -35.00 57.01 4.48
N TYR A 121 -34.51 56.96 3.24
CA TYR A 121 -34.57 58.10 2.33
C TYR A 121 -36.00 58.45 1.92
N ARG A 122 -36.89 57.46 1.77
CA ARG A 122 -38.31 57.72 1.54
C ARG A 122 -38.90 58.54 2.67
N LYS A 123 -38.70 58.14 3.94
CA LYS A 123 -39.20 58.88 5.11
C LYS A 123 -38.61 60.29 5.20
N GLU A 124 -37.32 60.46 4.89
CA GLU A 124 -36.66 61.76 4.92
C GLU A 124 -37.23 62.73 3.87
N SER A 125 -37.46 62.23 2.64
CA SER A 125 -37.90 63.04 1.50
C SER A 125 -39.43 63.16 1.33
N GLU A 126 -40.21 62.37 2.08
CA GLU A 126 -41.69 62.35 2.02
C GLU A 126 -42.31 63.71 2.31
N SER A 127 -41.77 64.45 3.29
CA SER A 127 -42.30 65.77 3.66
C SER A 127 -42.15 66.82 2.54
N ASP A 128 -41.02 66.81 1.83
CA ASP A 128 -40.79 67.72 0.70
C ASP A 128 -41.60 67.28 -0.53
N TYR A 129 -41.78 65.97 -0.75
CA TYR A 129 -42.66 65.44 -1.79
C TYR A 129 -44.11 65.87 -1.58
N GLU A 130 -44.66 65.69 -0.38
CA GLU A 130 -46.04 66.09 -0.07
C GLU A 130 -46.22 67.61 -0.17
N ARG A 131 -45.20 68.41 0.18
CA ARG A 131 -45.23 69.86 -0.04
C ARG A 131 -45.34 70.20 -1.53
N ARG A 132 -44.53 69.58 -2.39
CA ARG A 132 -44.54 69.81 -3.85
C ARG A 132 -45.86 69.33 -4.48
N LYS A 133 -46.37 68.18 -4.04
CA LYS A 133 -47.65 67.65 -4.48
C LYS A 133 -48.81 68.57 -4.11
N LYS A 134 -48.81 69.12 -2.89
CA LYS A 134 -49.83 70.08 -2.46
C LYS A 134 -49.86 71.34 -3.32
N VAL A 135 -48.70 71.85 -3.73
CA VAL A 135 -48.64 73.01 -4.65
C VAL A 135 -49.33 72.68 -5.98
N ILE A 136 -49.06 71.51 -6.56
CA ILE A 136 -49.75 71.06 -7.78
C ILE A 136 -51.26 70.92 -7.52
N ASP A 137 -51.66 70.39 -6.37
CA ASP A 137 -53.07 70.27 -6.01
C ASP A 137 -53.76 71.63 -5.92
N ASP A 138 -53.17 72.58 -5.20
CA ASP A 138 -53.72 73.91 -4.98
C ASP A 138 -53.85 74.71 -6.31
N GLU A 139 -52.91 74.52 -7.27
CA GLU A 139 -52.97 75.12 -8.61
C GLU A 139 -54.21 74.68 -9.40
N TYR A 140 -54.51 73.38 -9.41
CA TYR A 140 -55.60 72.82 -10.22
C TYR A 140 -56.95 72.82 -9.49
N GLN A 141 -56.94 72.74 -8.15
CA GLN A 141 -58.16 72.66 -7.34
C GLN A 141 -59.08 73.86 -7.57
N ASN A 142 -58.53 75.07 -7.62
CA ASN A 142 -59.31 76.29 -7.83
C ASN A 142 -59.94 76.34 -9.23
N ALA A 143 -59.19 75.94 -10.26
CA ALA A 143 -59.69 75.92 -11.63
C ALA A 143 -60.80 74.87 -11.83
N ILE A 144 -60.61 73.66 -11.29
CA ILE A 144 -61.61 72.58 -11.35
C ILE A 144 -62.86 72.95 -10.54
N LEU A 145 -62.70 73.51 -9.33
CA LEU A 145 -63.82 73.95 -8.51
C LEU A 145 -64.66 75.01 -9.24
N ASN A 146 -64.02 75.98 -9.90
CA ASN A 146 -64.71 76.99 -10.69
C ASN A 146 -65.55 76.36 -11.82
N ILE A 147 -64.98 75.39 -12.56
CA ILE A 147 -65.73 74.68 -13.61
C ILE A 147 -66.91 73.90 -13.02
N ASN A 148 -66.74 73.23 -11.88
CA ASN A 148 -67.83 72.53 -11.21
C ASN A 148 -68.95 73.50 -10.81
N LEU A 149 -68.63 74.67 -10.24
CA LEU A 149 -69.62 75.69 -9.90
C LEU A 149 -70.37 76.22 -11.13
N LYS A 150 -69.68 76.36 -12.27
CA LYS A 150 -70.32 76.75 -13.54
C LYS A 150 -71.27 75.67 -14.06
N LEU A 151 -70.87 74.40 -13.98
CA LEU A 151 -71.70 73.26 -14.36
C LEU A 151 -72.95 73.14 -13.47
N ASP A 152 -72.79 73.29 -12.14
CA ASP A 152 -73.89 73.16 -11.18
C ASP A 152 -74.89 74.32 -11.28
N ASN A 153 -74.40 75.54 -11.53
CA ASN A 153 -75.24 76.73 -11.63
C ASN A 153 -75.64 77.09 -13.06
N GLN A 154 -75.35 76.23 -14.04
CA GLN A 154 -75.48 76.54 -15.47
C GLN A 154 -76.86 77.13 -15.78
N ARG A 155 -77.95 76.44 -15.42
CA ARG A 155 -79.33 76.91 -15.71
C ARG A 155 -79.65 78.25 -15.06
N SER A 156 -79.08 78.55 -13.90
CA SER A 156 -79.28 79.81 -13.17
C SER A 156 -78.48 80.98 -13.75
N MET A 157 -77.41 80.71 -14.51
CA MET A 157 -76.58 81.73 -15.14
C MET A 157 -77.12 82.22 -16.50
N HIS A 158 -78.11 81.54 -17.07
CA HIS A 158 -78.72 81.90 -18.35
C HIS A 158 -80.14 82.42 -18.18
N GLY A 159 -80.55 83.37 -19.04
CA GLY A 159 -81.92 83.87 -19.07
C GLY A 159 -82.91 82.86 -19.69
N PRO A 160 -84.24 83.06 -19.55
CA PRO A 160 -85.27 82.11 -20.01
C PRO A 160 -85.29 81.82 -21.52
N ARG A 161 -84.48 82.53 -22.31
CA ARG A 161 -84.47 82.52 -23.78
C ARG A 161 -83.41 81.60 -24.40
N VAL A 162 -82.53 80.98 -23.58
CA VAL A 162 -81.48 80.08 -24.07
C VAL A 162 -82.05 78.68 -24.31
N SER A 163 -81.74 78.09 -25.46
CA SER A 163 -82.22 76.76 -25.85
C SER A 163 -81.52 75.64 -25.07
N GLU A 164 -82.15 74.46 -24.96
CA GLU A 164 -81.53 73.31 -24.29
C GLU A 164 -80.31 72.79 -25.05
N GLU A 165 -80.28 72.91 -26.38
CA GLU A 165 -79.17 72.48 -27.23
C GLU A 165 -77.91 73.34 -27.00
N GLU A 166 -78.07 74.66 -26.84
CA GLU A 166 -76.95 75.57 -26.52
C GLU A 166 -76.37 75.27 -25.12
N LEU A 167 -77.22 74.98 -24.14
CA LEU A 167 -76.78 74.57 -22.80
C LEU A 167 -76.04 73.23 -22.83
N ALA A 168 -76.51 72.27 -23.64
CA ALA A 168 -75.83 70.98 -23.80
C ALA A 168 -74.43 71.14 -24.41
N GLN A 169 -74.26 71.99 -25.43
CA GLN A 169 -72.95 72.24 -26.05
C GLN A 169 -71.97 72.91 -25.07
N GLU A 170 -72.42 73.92 -24.32
CA GLU A 170 -71.60 74.56 -23.30
C GLU A 170 -71.21 73.56 -22.20
N ARG A 171 -72.15 72.71 -21.77
CA ARG A 171 -71.90 71.67 -20.78
C ARG A 171 -70.81 70.71 -21.25
N THR A 172 -70.90 70.21 -22.49
CA THR A 172 -69.86 69.34 -23.08
C THR A 172 -68.49 70.03 -23.06
N ARG A 173 -68.42 71.31 -23.46
CA ARG A 173 -67.17 72.07 -23.45
C ARG A 173 -66.59 72.23 -22.04
N LEU A 174 -67.41 72.51 -21.04
CA LEU A 174 -66.99 72.64 -19.65
C LEU A 174 -66.56 71.28 -19.06
N GLU A 175 -67.25 70.19 -19.40
CA GLU A 175 -66.89 68.83 -19.01
C GLU A 175 -65.54 68.42 -19.64
N GLU A 176 -65.31 68.70 -20.92
CA GLU A 176 -64.02 68.48 -21.58
C GLU A 176 -62.89 69.27 -20.91
N GLN A 177 -63.10 70.56 -20.64
CA GLN A 177 -62.12 71.40 -19.93
C GLN A 177 -61.81 70.90 -18.51
N ARG A 178 -62.81 70.33 -17.82
CA ARG A 178 -62.59 69.72 -16.51
C ARG A 178 -61.71 68.48 -16.61
N GLU A 179 -61.99 67.62 -17.59
CA GLU A 179 -61.22 66.38 -17.78
C GLU A 179 -59.79 66.66 -18.23
N THR A 180 -59.55 67.65 -19.10
CA THR A 180 -58.17 68.05 -19.45
C THR A 180 -57.39 68.53 -18.22
N LEU A 181 -57.98 69.39 -17.39
CA LEU A 181 -57.33 69.84 -16.15
C LEU A 181 -57.06 68.70 -15.16
N ARG A 182 -57.95 67.70 -15.08
CA ARG A 182 -57.74 66.49 -14.26
C ARG A 182 -56.58 65.65 -14.79
N GLN A 183 -56.50 65.47 -16.10
CA GLN A 183 -55.43 64.73 -16.76
C GLN A 183 -54.08 65.43 -16.56
N GLU A 184 -53.99 66.73 -16.83
CA GLU A 184 -52.76 67.50 -16.62
C GLU A 184 -52.28 67.46 -15.16
N ARG A 185 -53.20 67.57 -14.20
CA ARG A 185 -52.89 67.41 -12.77
C ARG A 185 -52.28 66.04 -12.50
N GLN A 186 -52.92 64.97 -12.99
CA GLN A 186 -52.45 63.60 -12.80
C GLN A 186 -51.07 63.39 -13.44
N GLU A 187 -50.86 63.88 -14.66
CA GLU A 187 -49.58 63.79 -15.36
C GLU A 187 -48.45 64.48 -14.60
N ARG A 188 -48.72 65.68 -14.06
CA ARG A 188 -47.74 66.41 -13.24
C ARG A 188 -47.44 65.69 -11.92
N GLN A 189 -48.45 65.14 -11.26
CA GLN A 189 -48.25 64.33 -10.05
C GLN A 189 -47.46 63.05 -10.35
N ASP A 190 -47.75 62.37 -11.44
CA ASP A 190 -47.03 61.17 -11.86
C ASP A 190 -45.57 61.48 -12.21
N ALA A 191 -45.31 62.60 -12.89
CA ALA A 191 -43.96 63.07 -13.17
C ALA A 191 -43.19 63.42 -11.88
N LEU A 192 -43.84 64.09 -10.93
CA LEU A 192 -43.25 64.37 -9.61
C LEU A 192 -42.94 63.07 -8.85
N TYR A 193 -43.85 62.10 -8.87
CA TYR A 193 -43.63 60.82 -8.21
C TYR A 193 -42.47 60.03 -8.85
N ARG A 194 -42.37 60.02 -10.18
CA ARG A 194 -41.27 59.38 -10.91
C ARG A 194 -39.92 60.00 -10.55
N THR A 195 -39.82 61.33 -10.62
CA THR A 195 -38.58 62.03 -10.28
C THR A 195 -38.17 61.77 -8.82
N TRP A 196 -39.12 61.78 -7.90
CA TRP A 196 -38.87 61.43 -6.50
C TRP A 196 -38.36 59.99 -6.32
N GLN A 197 -38.96 59.01 -7.00
CA GLN A 197 -38.48 57.62 -6.95
C GLN A 197 -37.08 57.47 -7.58
N GLU A 198 -36.79 58.19 -8.66
CA GLU A 198 -35.48 58.18 -9.31
C GLU A 198 -34.40 58.79 -8.42
N GLU A 199 -34.69 59.90 -7.73
CA GLU A 199 -33.79 60.51 -6.76
C GLU A 199 -33.47 59.55 -5.60
N ILE A 200 -34.48 58.85 -5.06
CA ILE A 200 -34.27 57.83 -4.03
C ILE A 200 -33.37 56.70 -4.56
N ARG A 201 -33.66 56.19 -5.76
CA ARG A 201 -32.87 55.11 -6.38
C ARG A 201 -31.42 55.53 -6.62
N ALA A 202 -31.20 56.74 -7.13
CA ALA A 202 -29.86 57.27 -7.38
C ALA A 202 -29.05 57.41 -6.09
N ARG A 203 -29.66 57.92 -5.01
CA ARG A 203 -29.00 58.02 -3.70
C ARG A 203 -28.65 56.64 -3.12
N VAL A 204 -29.58 55.69 -3.21
CA VAL A 204 -29.34 54.31 -2.74
C VAL A 204 -28.25 53.64 -3.57
N ALA A 205 -28.26 53.79 -4.90
CA ALA A 205 -27.24 53.25 -5.80
C ALA A 205 -25.85 53.82 -5.48
N ALA A 206 -25.73 55.14 -5.32
CA ALA A 206 -24.47 55.78 -4.96
C ALA A 206 -23.86 55.25 -3.65
N ARG A 207 -24.69 54.76 -2.72
CA ARG A 207 -24.23 54.15 -1.47
C ARG A 207 -23.89 52.67 -1.60
N ILE A 208 -24.71 51.90 -2.30
CA ILE A 208 -24.61 50.43 -2.40
C ILE A 208 -23.60 49.99 -3.48
N GLU A 209 -23.48 50.70 -4.59
CA GLU A 209 -22.59 50.30 -5.71
C GLU A 209 -21.12 50.14 -5.29
N PRO A 210 -20.51 51.06 -4.51
CA PRO A 210 -19.13 50.88 -4.05
C PRO A 210 -18.98 49.65 -3.15
N GLN A 211 -19.91 49.41 -2.23
CA GLN A 211 -19.91 48.23 -1.37
C GLN A 211 -20.07 46.94 -2.17
N GLN A 212 -20.95 46.94 -3.17
CA GLN A 212 -21.16 45.81 -4.06
C GLN A 212 -19.92 45.53 -4.93
N ALA A 213 -19.23 46.57 -5.40
CA ALA A 213 -17.99 46.43 -6.16
C ALA A 213 -16.86 45.80 -5.31
N ILE A 214 -16.66 46.30 -4.09
CA ILE A 214 -15.69 45.72 -3.15
C ILE A 214 -16.03 44.27 -2.84
N TRP A 215 -17.31 44.00 -2.57
CA TRP A 215 -17.76 42.65 -2.24
C TRP A 215 -17.61 41.67 -3.40
N THR A 216 -17.95 42.08 -4.63
CA THR A 216 -17.77 41.22 -5.81
C THR A 216 -16.30 40.92 -6.06
N ALA A 217 -15.40 41.89 -5.84
CA ALA A 217 -13.96 41.67 -5.92
C ALA A 217 -13.46 40.69 -4.84
N GLN A 218 -13.87 40.88 -3.58
CA GLN A 218 -13.51 39.98 -2.48
C GLN A 218 -14.05 38.56 -2.70
N THR A 219 -15.27 38.43 -3.19
CA THR A 219 -15.90 37.14 -3.50
C THR A 219 -15.15 36.41 -4.60
N LYS A 220 -14.79 37.10 -5.69
CA LYS A 220 -13.96 36.53 -6.76
C LYS A 220 -12.60 36.07 -6.22
N ALA A 221 -11.93 36.91 -5.43
CA ALA A 221 -10.64 36.56 -4.83
C ALA A 221 -10.74 35.32 -3.91
N ALA A 222 -11.80 35.24 -3.09
CA ALA A 222 -12.04 34.10 -2.21
C ALA A 222 -12.33 32.81 -3.01
N ILE A 223 -13.12 32.89 -4.08
CA ILE A 223 -13.39 31.75 -4.96
C ILE A 223 -12.09 31.25 -5.62
N GLU A 224 -11.27 32.16 -6.15
CA GLU A 224 -9.99 31.78 -6.78
C GLU A 224 -9.00 31.19 -5.76
N ALA A 225 -8.94 31.74 -4.54
CA ALA A 225 -8.12 31.16 -3.46
C ALA A 225 -8.58 29.75 -3.09
N GLN A 226 -9.89 29.52 -2.96
CA GLN A 226 -10.46 28.20 -2.67
C GLN A 226 -10.22 27.20 -3.80
N LYS A 227 -10.32 27.61 -5.06
CA LYS A 227 -9.96 26.76 -6.21
C LYS A 227 -8.48 26.38 -6.16
N ALA A 228 -7.59 27.33 -5.90
CA ALA A 228 -6.16 27.06 -5.78
C ALA A 228 -5.85 26.09 -4.63
N GLU A 229 -6.55 26.20 -3.50
CA GLU A 229 -6.42 25.27 -2.38
C GLU A 229 -6.94 23.86 -2.75
N ALA A 230 -8.06 23.76 -3.46
CA ALA A 230 -8.57 22.48 -3.96
C ALA A 230 -7.61 21.81 -4.94
N GLU A 231 -7.01 22.56 -5.87
CA GLU A 231 -5.98 22.03 -6.79
C GLU A 231 -4.72 21.56 -6.03
N ARG A 232 -4.32 22.27 -4.96
CA ARG A 232 -3.22 21.80 -4.10
C ARG A 232 -3.56 20.50 -3.38
N GLN A 233 -4.77 20.37 -2.85
CA GLN A 233 -5.20 19.13 -2.19
C GLN A 233 -5.31 17.97 -3.19
N LYS A 234 -5.75 18.25 -4.42
CA LYS A 234 -5.79 17.28 -5.52
C LYS A 234 -4.38 16.80 -5.86
N THR A 235 -3.46 17.72 -6.13
CA THR A 235 -2.06 17.37 -6.45
C THR A 235 -1.39 16.61 -5.31
N GLU A 236 -1.60 16.98 -4.05
CA GLU A 236 -1.09 16.23 -2.89
C GLU A 236 -1.72 14.82 -2.79
N ALA A 237 -3.01 14.67 -3.11
CA ALA A 237 -3.66 13.36 -3.14
C ALA A 237 -3.11 12.48 -4.29
N GLU A 238 -2.92 13.06 -5.47
CA GLU A 238 -2.32 12.39 -6.63
C GLU A 238 -0.87 11.97 -6.34
N GLU A 239 -0.05 12.83 -5.74
CA GLU A 239 1.32 12.51 -5.32
C GLU A 239 1.35 11.37 -4.29
N ARG A 240 0.45 11.39 -3.30
CA ARG A 240 0.34 10.31 -2.31
C ARG A 240 -0.08 9.00 -2.96
N ASN A 241 -1.01 9.04 -3.91
CA ASN A 241 -1.45 7.87 -4.65
C ASN A 241 -0.33 7.33 -5.56
N ALA A 242 0.39 8.19 -6.28
CA ALA A 242 1.54 7.81 -7.10
C ALA A 242 2.64 7.16 -6.25
N ALA A 243 2.98 7.76 -5.11
CA ALA A 243 3.96 7.19 -4.18
C ALA A 243 3.47 5.87 -3.56
N ALA A 244 2.17 5.69 -3.35
CA ALA A 244 1.60 4.41 -2.93
C ALA A 244 1.71 3.34 -4.02
N MET A 245 1.47 3.71 -5.29
CA MET A 245 1.63 2.83 -6.45
C MET A 245 3.09 2.39 -6.65
N GLU A 246 4.05 3.31 -6.56
CA GLU A 246 5.47 2.99 -6.67
C GLU A 246 5.93 2.04 -5.54
N ARG A 247 5.42 2.24 -4.31
CA ARG A 247 5.64 1.31 -3.20
C ARG A 247 5.01 -0.06 -3.46
N ALA A 248 3.80 -0.10 -4.02
CA ALA A 248 3.14 -1.37 -4.35
C ALA A 248 3.86 -2.11 -5.49
N GLU A 249 4.36 -1.40 -6.50
CA GLU A 249 5.12 -2.00 -7.60
C GLU A 249 6.48 -2.52 -7.13
N SER A 250 7.24 -1.71 -6.37
CA SER A 250 8.51 -2.15 -5.78
C SER A 250 8.34 -3.34 -4.85
N ALA A 251 7.25 -3.38 -4.07
CA ALA A 251 6.87 -4.54 -3.27
C ALA A 251 6.60 -5.79 -4.12
N ARG A 252 5.82 -5.66 -5.20
CA ARG A 252 5.52 -6.77 -6.12
C ARG A 252 6.80 -7.30 -6.78
N ASN A 253 7.68 -6.40 -7.20
CA ASN A 253 8.96 -6.75 -7.82
C ASN A 253 9.90 -7.42 -6.81
N ALA A 254 9.90 -6.97 -5.55
CA ALA A 254 10.63 -7.63 -4.47
C ALA A 254 10.09 -9.03 -4.20
N GLN A 255 8.76 -9.22 -4.19
CA GLN A 255 8.12 -10.52 -4.01
C GLN A 255 8.43 -11.48 -5.17
N SER A 256 8.40 -11.01 -6.42
CA SER A 256 8.72 -11.85 -7.57
C SER A 256 10.20 -12.26 -7.59
N ALA A 257 11.11 -11.33 -7.27
CA ALA A 257 12.53 -11.64 -7.12
C ALA A 257 12.79 -12.62 -5.97
N ALA A 258 12.10 -12.44 -4.84
CA ALA A 258 12.14 -13.35 -3.71
C ALA A 258 11.67 -14.77 -4.08
N ALA A 259 10.55 -14.89 -4.81
CA ALA A 259 10.04 -16.18 -5.27
C ALA A 259 11.02 -16.88 -6.21
N GLN A 260 11.65 -16.14 -7.13
CA GLN A 260 12.69 -16.68 -8.02
C GLN A 260 13.91 -17.19 -7.23
N ARG A 261 14.36 -16.46 -6.21
CA ARG A 261 15.47 -16.91 -5.34
C ARG A 261 15.09 -18.16 -4.54
N ALA A 262 13.88 -18.23 -4.01
CA ALA A 262 13.38 -19.41 -3.30
C ALA A 262 13.33 -20.64 -4.22
N MET A 263 12.90 -20.48 -5.48
CA MET A 263 12.94 -21.54 -6.49
C MET A 263 14.38 -21.98 -6.80
N ARG A 264 15.32 -21.03 -6.93
CA ARG A 264 16.74 -21.34 -7.16
C ARG A 264 17.34 -22.10 -5.97
N LEU A 265 17.07 -21.67 -4.74
CA LEU A 265 17.51 -22.38 -3.53
C LEU A 265 16.99 -23.82 -3.50
N ALA A 266 15.71 -24.02 -3.82
CA ALA A 266 15.11 -25.35 -3.89
C ALA A 266 15.74 -26.22 -5.00
N GLN A 267 16.19 -25.63 -6.10
CA GLN A 267 16.94 -26.33 -7.14
C GLN A 267 18.34 -26.74 -6.66
N VAL A 268 19.11 -25.79 -6.10
CA VAL A 268 20.47 -26.05 -5.59
C VAL A 268 20.44 -27.12 -4.49
N ARG A 269 19.46 -27.10 -3.60
CA ARG A 269 19.25 -28.16 -2.59
C ARG A 269 19.05 -29.53 -3.22
N ARG A 270 18.15 -29.64 -4.21
CA ARG A 270 17.89 -30.90 -4.91
C ARG A 270 19.13 -31.42 -5.63
N ASP A 271 19.89 -30.53 -6.26
CA ASP A 271 21.12 -30.90 -6.97
C ASP A 271 22.22 -31.35 -5.98
N ALA A 272 22.37 -30.67 -4.84
CA ALA A 272 23.30 -31.04 -3.78
C ALA A 272 22.94 -32.41 -3.16
N ASP A 273 21.67 -32.63 -2.81
CA ASP A 273 21.20 -33.88 -2.21
C ASP A 273 21.32 -35.06 -3.21
N ALA A 274 21.05 -34.83 -4.49
CA ALA A 274 21.24 -35.84 -5.54
C ALA A 274 22.71 -36.21 -5.72
N LEU A 275 23.61 -35.21 -5.74
CA LEU A 275 25.05 -35.42 -5.87
C LEU A 275 25.62 -36.14 -4.64
N GLU A 276 25.19 -35.74 -3.45
CA GLU A 276 25.56 -36.42 -2.20
C GLU A 276 25.11 -37.88 -2.21
N ALA A 277 23.85 -38.17 -2.59
CA ALA A 277 23.36 -39.53 -2.71
C ALA A 277 24.15 -40.38 -3.72
N ALA A 278 24.57 -39.78 -4.83
CA ALA A 278 25.43 -40.44 -5.83
C ALA A 278 26.81 -40.77 -5.25
N ILE A 279 27.48 -39.80 -4.59
CA ILE A 279 28.77 -40.00 -3.94
C ILE A 279 28.68 -41.14 -2.90
N TRP A 280 27.64 -41.14 -2.06
CA TRP A 280 27.44 -42.19 -1.07
C TRP A 280 27.17 -43.56 -1.69
N ARG A 281 26.45 -43.62 -2.82
CA ARG A 281 26.24 -44.88 -3.54
C ARG A 281 27.58 -45.42 -4.07
N ASP A 282 28.45 -44.56 -4.57
CA ASP A 282 29.73 -44.96 -5.13
C ASP A 282 30.69 -45.41 -4.03
N ILE A 283 30.74 -44.69 -2.91
CA ILE A 283 31.48 -45.08 -1.70
C ILE A 283 31.01 -46.45 -1.21
N ARG A 284 29.69 -46.67 -1.04
CA ARG A 284 29.15 -47.98 -0.61
C ARG A 284 29.51 -49.09 -1.60
N SER A 285 29.44 -48.81 -2.91
CA SER A 285 29.77 -49.79 -3.95
C SER A 285 31.25 -50.19 -3.91
N ARG A 286 32.17 -49.24 -3.73
CA ARG A 286 33.60 -49.52 -3.60
C ARG A 286 33.94 -50.16 -2.25
N ALA A 287 33.29 -49.76 -1.17
CA ALA A 287 33.41 -50.40 0.13
C ALA A 287 32.97 -51.88 0.06
N ALA A 288 31.86 -52.18 -0.62
CA ALA A 288 31.41 -53.55 -0.85
C ALA A 288 32.43 -54.35 -1.68
N LYS A 289 33.04 -53.75 -2.72
CA LYS A 289 34.13 -54.38 -3.48
C LYS A 289 35.30 -54.76 -2.58
N ILE A 290 35.79 -53.83 -1.75
CA ILE A 290 36.90 -54.08 -0.83
C ILE A 290 36.51 -55.13 0.22
N ALA A 291 35.29 -55.07 0.76
CA ALA A 291 34.78 -56.06 1.70
C ALA A 291 34.80 -57.48 1.11
N LEU A 292 34.37 -57.64 -0.15
CA LEU A 292 34.40 -58.92 -0.85
C LEU A 292 35.83 -59.39 -1.14
N MET A 293 36.72 -58.50 -1.58
CA MET A 293 38.11 -58.84 -1.91
C MET A 293 38.92 -59.29 -0.69
N HIS A 294 38.67 -58.69 0.48
CA HIS A 294 39.41 -58.96 1.71
C HIS A 294 38.62 -59.79 2.73
N HIS A 295 37.44 -60.29 2.34
CA HIS A 295 36.53 -61.08 3.18
C HIS A 295 36.10 -60.39 4.49
N PHE A 296 35.95 -59.07 4.48
CA PHE A 296 35.41 -58.35 5.64
C PHE A 296 33.90 -58.55 5.77
N SER A 297 33.43 -58.85 6.98
CA SER A 297 32.01 -58.95 7.31
C SER A 297 31.35 -57.58 7.52
N LEU A 298 32.13 -56.58 7.93
CA LEU A 298 31.66 -55.25 8.26
C LEU A 298 32.76 -54.20 8.05
N ILE A 299 32.43 -53.10 7.37
CA ILE A 299 33.28 -51.91 7.31
C ILE A 299 32.58 -50.78 8.05
N LEU A 300 33.29 -50.19 9.01
CA LEU A 300 32.79 -49.10 9.84
C LEU A 300 33.51 -47.79 9.51
N THR A 301 32.78 -46.68 9.60
CA THR A 301 33.39 -45.35 9.54
C THR A 301 33.97 -45.01 10.90
N SER A 302 35.25 -44.62 10.94
CA SER A 302 35.88 -44.15 12.17
C SER A 302 35.19 -42.87 12.65
N PRO A 303 34.97 -42.69 13.97
CA PRO A 303 34.51 -41.42 14.50
C PRO A 303 35.52 -40.33 14.15
N GLN A 304 35.06 -39.22 13.59
CA GLN A 304 35.91 -38.10 13.22
C GLN A 304 35.91 -37.07 14.34
N ALA A 305 37.04 -36.37 14.53
CA ALA A 305 37.16 -35.34 15.58
C ALA A 305 36.14 -34.20 15.39
N ASP A 306 35.70 -33.95 14.16
CA ASP A 306 34.70 -32.92 13.85
C ASP A 306 33.26 -33.34 14.19
N ASP A 307 32.94 -34.63 14.32
CA ASP A 307 31.63 -35.08 14.84
C ASP A 307 31.45 -34.69 16.32
N ALA A 308 32.56 -34.49 17.04
CA ALA A 308 32.54 -33.96 18.40
C ALA A 308 32.52 -32.42 18.45
N ALA A 309 32.85 -31.72 17.35
CA ALA A 309 32.97 -30.27 17.29
C ALA A 309 31.84 -29.57 16.52
N HIS A 310 31.12 -30.28 15.64
CA HIS A 310 29.95 -29.76 14.94
C HIS A 310 28.66 -30.09 15.69
N ILE A 311 28.40 -29.31 16.73
CA ILE A 311 27.04 -29.00 17.15
C ILE A 311 26.44 -28.09 16.04
N VAL A 312 26.07 -28.67 14.90
CA VAL A 312 25.10 -28.04 13.99
C VAL A 312 23.80 -27.88 14.81
N PRO A 313 23.08 -26.75 14.74
CA PRO A 313 21.86 -26.56 15.49
C PRO A 313 20.93 -27.75 15.24
N ALA A 314 20.63 -28.46 16.32
CA ALA A 314 19.87 -29.69 16.31
C ALA A 314 18.59 -29.51 15.50
N GLN A 315 18.43 -30.27 14.41
CA GLN A 315 17.09 -30.60 13.97
C GLN A 315 16.44 -31.40 15.11
N PRO A 316 15.33 -30.93 15.70
CA PRO A 316 14.68 -31.70 16.73
C PRO A 316 14.27 -33.04 16.13
N PHE A 317 14.48 -34.12 16.88
CA PHE A 317 14.09 -35.52 16.58
C PHE A 317 15.08 -36.44 15.84
N VAL A 318 16.32 -36.03 15.53
CA VAL A 318 17.36 -37.00 15.08
C VAL A 318 18.23 -37.45 16.26
N LEU A 319 17.88 -38.59 16.86
CA LEU A 319 18.73 -39.27 17.85
C LEU A 319 20.00 -39.78 17.17
N HIS A 320 21.11 -39.04 17.31
CA HIS A 320 22.42 -39.52 16.91
C HIS A 320 22.83 -40.60 17.91
N ARG A 321 22.83 -41.86 17.47
CA ARG A 321 23.22 -43.00 18.31
C ARG A 321 24.72 -42.91 18.56
N TYR A 322 25.11 -42.48 19.76
CA TYR A 322 26.51 -42.48 20.22
C TYR A 322 27.10 -43.89 20.04
N MET A 323 28.06 -44.02 19.13
CA MET A 323 28.82 -45.26 18.96
C MET A 323 30.17 -45.09 19.65
N PRO A 324 30.49 -45.90 20.68
CA PRO A 324 31.76 -45.79 21.39
C PRO A 324 32.94 -46.00 20.42
N PRO A 325 34.07 -45.31 20.62
CA PRO A 325 35.24 -45.47 19.75
C PRO A 325 35.73 -46.91 19.81
N ILE A 326 35.71 -47.60 18.67
CA ILE A 326 36.28 -48.93 18.55
C ILE A 326 37.79 -48.78 18.68
N THR A 327 38.36 -49.28 19.76
CA THR A 327 39.80 -49.39 19.91
C THR A 327 40.33 -50.34 18.84
N ALA A 328 41.06 -49.78 17.88
CA ALA A 328 41.58 -50.37 16.64
C ALA A 328 42.57 -51.54 16.81
N ALA A 329 42.60 -52.21 17.97
CA ALA A 329 43.57 -53.27 18.25
C ALA A 329 43.38 -54.52 17.35
N ALA A 330 42.21 -54.68 16.73
CA ALA A 330 41.88 -55.81 15.87
C ALA A 330 41.03 -55.42 14.64
N ALA A 331 41.10 -54.18 14.14
CA ALA A 331 40.39 -53.78 12.93
C ALA A 331 41.38 -53.30 11.86
N THR A 332 41.19 -53.74 10.62
CA THR A 332 42.06 -53.34 9.50
C THR A 332 41.66 -51.97 8.96
N ASP A 333 42.60 -51.03 8.89
CA ASP A 333 42.36 -49.73 8.26
C ASP A 333 42.40 -49.85 6.73
N VAL A 334 41.26 -49.59 6.08
CA VAL A 334 41.09 -49.69 4.61
C VAL A 334 41.04 -48.32 3.94
N THR A 335 41.35 -47.24 4.66
CA THR A 335 41.23 -45.86 4.15
C THR A 335 42.05 -45.62 2.89
N ALA A 336 43.30 -46.10 2.85
CA ALA A 336 44.18 -45.90 1.69
C ALA A 336 43.69 -46.65 0.44
N ASP A 337 43.09 -47.83 0.61
CA ASP A 337 42.52 -48.61 -0.49
C ASP A 337 41.22 -47.99 -1.00
N MET A 338 40.37 -47.50 -0.08
CA MET A 338 39.18 -46.73 -0.43
C MET A 338 39.51 -45.45 -1.20
N VAL A 339 40.50 -44.66 -0.75
CA VAL A 339 40.96 -43.44 -1.44
C VAL A 339 41.43 -43.75 -2.86
N ARG A 340 42.19 -44.84 -3.05
CA ARG A 340 42.66 -45.27 -4.37
C ARG A 340 41.51 -45.71 -5.28
N GLU A 341 40.49 -46.38 -4.75
CA GLU A 341 39.30 -46.77 -5.50
C GLU A 341 38.39 -45.58 -5.82
N MET A 342 38.31 -44.57 -4.95
CA MET A 342 37.58 -43.31 -5.21
C MET A 342 38.21 -42.49 -6.34
N GLN A 343 39.54 -42.40 -6.38
CA GLN A 343 40.27 -41.67 -7.43
C GLN A 343 40.16 -42.31 -8.82
N ARG A 344 39.69 -43.56 -8.90
CA ARG A 344 39.51 -44.33 -10.15
C ARG A 344 38.06 -44.32 -10.65
N ILE A 345 37.20 -43.51 -10.07
CA ILE A 345 35.83 -43.30 -10.53
C ILE A 345 35.89 -42.35 -11.73
N GLU A 346 35.41 -42.80 -12.89
CA GLU A 346 35.18 -41.97 -14.08
C GLU A 346 33.78 -41.39 -14.09
#